data_AF-A0A2N9F5H2-F1
#
_entry.id   AF-A0A2N9F5H2-F1
#
_cell.length_a   1.000
_cell.length_b   1.000
_cell.length_c   1.000
_cell.angle_alpha   90.00
_cell.angle_beta   90.00
_cell.angle_gamma   90.00
#
_symmetry.space_group_name_H-M   'P 1'
#
loop_
_entity.id
_entity.type
_entity.pdbx_description
1 polymer ?
#
loop_
_entity_poly.entity_id
_entity_poly.type
_entity_poly.pdbx_seq_one_letter_code
_entity_poly.pdbx_strand_id
1 'polypeptide(L)'
;MDEVVEISSNPTTPRSVSVAPTPPISAPPSQYHSPSLSRSPLLSPAAEHTQTDITNKTPKSSTPKATRTPRFISPLGTPIRRALQLTKLDPQDAWLPITESRNGNEYYAAFHTLCSGIGVQALVLPVAFTILGWTWGIISLTLTFIWQLYTLHLLVELHESTENGIRYSRYLQLCSATFGDKPAKLLAGFPFLYLSAGTNVALIIIGGSTSKMFYQILCGATCTAKPLTTVEWFLVFTSAAVLLSQLPNLNSIAGVSLIGAITAIGYCTLIWVVSVAEGRLPAVSYKTVHAKTQTAEVFSVLNALGIVAFAFRGHNLILEIQATMPSSEKHPSRVPMWRGVKFAYLLVAMCLYPLAIGGYWAYGQQIPPNGGMLTALYVYHGRDTSQFILGLASLFVIISALSSFQIYGMPIFDVMESIYTRRKKQACPWWLRSTFRAMFGYGCFFAAVGHPILGKLSRSSWRDCIACDFSLSMFYVAQD
;
A
#
# COMPACT_ATOMS: atom_id res chain seq x y z
N MET A 1 -39.24 -60.21 21.09
CA MET A 1 -40.16 -60.88 22.02
C MET A 1 -39.37 -61.01 23.30
N ASP A 2 -39.24 -59.91 24.03
CA ASP A 2 -40.03 -59.51 25.22
C ASP A 2 -39.11 -59.80 26.43
N GLU A 3 -38.96 -59.00 27.50
CA GLU A 3 -39.64 -57.83 28.01
C GLU A 3 -38.70 -57.16 29.06
N VAL A 4 -39.14 -56.00 29.55
CA VAL A 4 -38.50 -54.99 30.42
C VAL A 4 -38.32 -55.42 31.89
N VAL A 5 -37.27 -54.93 32.59
CA VAL A 5 -37.33 -54.49 34.02
C VAL A 5 -36.28 -53.38 34.30
N GLU A 6 -36.74 -52.24 34.83
CA GLU A 6 -35.97 -51.14 35.45
C GLU A 6 -35.39 -51.51 36.83
N ILE A 7 -34.19 -51.01 37.19
CA ILE A 7 -33.87 -50.58 38.57
C ILE A 7 -32.92 -49.35 38.55
N SER A 8 -33.31 -48.34 39.32
CA SER A 8 -32.66 -47.05 39.60
C SER A 8 -31.64 -47.14 40.76
N SER A 9 -30.56 -46.36 40.69
CA SER A 9 -29.84 -45.86 41.89
C SER A 9 -28.93 -44.66 41.57
N ASN A 10 -29.23 -43.51 42.20
CA ASN A 10 -28.42 -42.28 42.24
C ASN A 10 -27.05 -42.48 42.94
N PRO A 11 -26.09 -41.54 42.78
CA PRO A 11 -25.82 -40.66 43.91
C PRO A 11 -25.49 -39.18 43.58
N THR A 12 -26.16 -38.30 44.33
CA THR A 12 -25.70 -37.15 45.13
C THR A 12 -24.39 -36.44 44.81
N THR A 13 -24.54 -35.14 44.52
CA THR A 13 -23.57 -34.04 44.49
C THR A 13 -22.74 -33.87 45.78
N PRO A 14 -21.51 -33.34 45.67
CA PRO A 14 -20.93 -32.47 46.68
C PRO A 14 -20.76 -31.02 46.18
N ARG A 15 -20.91 -30.10 47.14
CA ARG A 15 -20.98 -28.64 46.99
C ARG A 15 -19.58 -27.98 47.04
N SER A 16 -19.56 -26.78 46.46
CA SER A 16 -18.50 -25.79 46.24
C SER A 16 -17.45 -25.55 47.33
N VAL A 17 -16.20 -25.35 46.88
CA VAL A 17 -15.18 -24.58 47.60
C VAL A 17 -15.07 -23.19 46.96
N SER A 18 -15.12 -22.20 47.84
CA SER A 18 -15.11 -20.75 47.63
C SER A 18 -13.80 -20.24 47.01
N VAL A 19 -13.90 -19.41 45.96
CA VAL A 19 -12.83 -18.52 45.48
C VAL A 19 -13.31 -17.07 45.61
N ALA A 20 -12.42 -16.24 46.15
CA ALA A 20 -12.63 -14.86 46.58
C ALA A 20 -13.09 -13.90 45.45
N PRO A 21 -13.82 -12.82 45.78
CA PRO A 21 -14.39 -11.91 44.80
C PRO A 21 -13.34 -10.94 44.24
N THR A 22 -13.21 -10.93 42.92
CA THR A 22 -12.46 -9.91 42.16
C THR A 22 -13.37 -8.70 41.90
N PRO A 23 -12.89 -7.45 42.06
CA PRO A 23 -13.75 -6.27 42.00
C PRO A 23 -14.26 -5.97 40.58
N PRO A 24 -15.43 -5.32 40.43
CA PRO A 24 -15.99 -4.97 39.13
C PRO A 24 -15.17 -3.83 38.51
N ILE A 25 -14.44 -4.12 37.43
CA ILE A 25 -13.87 -3.10 36.57
C ILE A 25 -15.00 -2.61 35.66
N SER A 26 -15.53 -1.44 36.01
CA SER A 26 -16.47 -0.67 35.21
C SER A 26 -15.96 -0.48 33.78
N ALA A 27 -16.75 -0.90 32.80
CA ALA A 27 -16.55 -0.54 31.40
C ALA A 27 -16.69 0.99 31.24
N PRO A 28 -15.78 1.68 30.53
CA PRO A 28 -16.02 3.06 30.16
C PRO A 28 -17.11 3.11 29.08
N PRO A 29 -18.03 4.08 29.13
CA PRO A 29 -19.15 4.14 28.20
C PRO A 29 -18.66 4.40 26.77
N SER A 30 -19.23 3.66 25.83
CA SER A 30 -19.13 3.90 24.40
C SER A 30 -19.67 5.29 24.05
N GLN A 31 -18.79 6.28 23.96
CA GLN A 31 -19.15 7.58 23.42
C GLN A 31 -19.03 7.55 21.90
N TYR A 32 -20.12 7.17 21.25
CA TYR A 32 -20.41 7.64 19.90
C TYR A 32 -20.63 9.15 19.95
N HIS A 33 -19.60 9.93 19.66
CA HIS A 33 -19.74 11.35 19.34
C HIS A 33 -18.98 11.68 18.06
N SER A 34 -19.73 11.75 16.97
CA SER A 34 -19.38 12.54 15.79
C SER A 34 -19.30 14.03 16.17
N PRO A 35 -18.33 14.80 15.66
CA PRO A 35 -18.48 16.22 15.54
C PRO A 35 -18.66 16.58 14.07
N SER A 36 -19.92 16.72 13.65
CA SER A 36 -20.27 17.54 12.50
C SER A 36 -20.07 19.01 12.90
N LEU A 37 -19.04 19.67 12.37
CA LEU A 37 -18.89 21.11 12.50
C LEU A 37 -19.26 21.79 11.17
N SER A 38 -20.57 22.01 11.01
CA SER A 38 -21.10 23.09 10.20
C SER A 38 -21.66 24.13 11.17
N ARG A 39 -21.04 25.31 11.24
CA ARG A 39 -21.73 26.53 11.68
C ARG A 39 -20.99 27.77 11.18
N SER A 40 -21.62 28.45 10.24
CA SER A 40 -21.39 29.87 9.95
C SER A 40 -21.91 30.75 11.10
N PRO A 41 -21.35 31.95 11.33
CA PRO A 41 -21.70 32.79 12.47
C PRO A 41 -22.93 33.66 12.16
N LEU A 42 -23.86 33.71 13.10
CA LEU A 42 -25.00 34.62 13.11
C LEU A 42 -24.87 35.55 14.32
N LEU A 43 -24.78 36.84 14.04
CA LEU A 43 -24.87 37.97 14.97
C LEU A 43 -26.29 38.07 15.55
N SER A 44 -26.41 38.34 16.85
CA SER A 44 -27.41 39.27 17.42
C SER A 44 -27.11 39.60 18.90
N PRO A 45 -27.48 40.79 19.39
CA PRO A 45 -27.02 41.37 20.64
C PRO A 45 -27.96 41.06 21.82
N ALA A 46 -27.42 40.93 23.02
CA ALA A 46 -28.20 40.92 24.25
C ALA A 46 -27.93 42.21 25.04
N ALA A 47 -29.02 42.96 25.26
CA ALA A 47 -29.11 44.01 26.25
C ALA A 47 -29.26 43.39 27.64
N GLU A 48 -28.65 44.00 28.66
CA GLU A 48 -29.29 44.04 29.97
C GLU A 48 -28.85 45.28 30.76
N HIS A 49 -29.87 45.90 31.34
CA HIS A 49 -29.86 47.12 32.14
C HIS A 49 -29.10 46.95 33.46
N THR A 50 -28.36 47.97 33.88
CA THR A 50 -28.41 48.44 35.27
C THR A 50 -28.18 49.95 35.27
N GLN A 51 -29.11 50.66 35.88
CA GLN A 51 -29.25 52.11 35.92
C GLN A 51 -28.95 52.57 37.34
N THR A 52 -28.00 53.47 37.51
CA THR A 52 -27.88 54.35 38.70
C THR A 52 -27.38 55.70 38.24
N ASP A 53 -28.28 56.68 38.29
CA ASP A 53 -28.06 58.11 38.08
C ASP A 53 -27.18 58.72 39.17
N ILE A 54 -26.16 59.51 38.82
CA ILE A 54 -25.84 60.81 39.46
C ILE A 54 -25.27 61.78 38.40
N THR A 55 -25.76 63.00 38.49
CA THR A 55 -25.71 64.17 37.60
C THR A 55 -24.35 64.85 37.37
N ASN A 56 -24.26 65.51 36.18
CA ASN A 56 -23.79 66.88 35.93
C ASN A 56 -22.31 67.22 35.59
N LYS A 57 -22.19 67.95 34.46
CA LYS A 57 -21.25 69.03 34.08
C LYS A 57 -19.94 68.69 33.33
N THR A 58 -19.93 69.02 32.04
CA THR A 58 -18.77 69.56 31.29
C THR A 58 -18.42 70.96 31.82
N PRO A 59 -17.14 71.44 31.77
CA PRO A 59 -16.58 71.90 30.50
C PRO A 59 -15.03 71.78 30.31
N LYS A 60 -14.65 71.78 29.03
CA LYS A 60 -13.46 72.40 28.38
C LYS A 60 -12.05 72.29 28.99
N SER A 61 -11.16 71.88 28.06
CA SER A 61 -9.85 72.46 27.73
C SER A 61 -8.57 71.70 28.10
N SER A 62 -7.68 71.68 27.09
CA SER A 62 -6.21 71.72 27.15
C SER A 62 -5.47 70.40 26.88
N THR A 63 -4.90 70.35 25.67
CA THR A 63 -3.67 69.62 25.33
C THR A 63 -2.48 70.17 26.13
N PRO A 64 -1.51 69.31 26.48
CA PRO A 64 -0.20 69.48 25.84
C PRO A 64 0.54 68.18 25.47
N LYS A 65 1.17 68.26 24.30
CA LYS A 65 2.48 67.75 23.87
C LYS A 65 3.10 66.51 24.56
N ALA A 66 3.24 65.47 23.72
CA ALA A 66 4.46 64.71 23.45
C ALA A 66 5.28 64.15 24.63
N THR A 67 5.22 62.82 24.79
CA THR A 67 6.37 62.04 25.26
C THR A 67 6.43 60.74 24.46
N ARG A 68 7.51 60.62 23.68
CA ARG A 68 7.86 59.49 22.83
C ARG A 68 8.38 58.37 23.75
N THR A 69 7.63 57.28 23.91
CA THR A 69 8.14 56.01 24.44
C THR A 69 8.03 54.95 23.35
N PRO A 70 9.07 54.16 23.07
CA PRO A 70 8.96 53.07 22.11
C PRO A 70 8.17 51.96 22.79
N ARG A 71 6.95 51.72 22.32
CA ARG A 71 6.21 50.51 22.68
C ARG A 71 6.94 49.30 22.08
N PHE A 72 7.69 48.60 22.91
CA PHE A 72 8.13 47.24 22.64
C PHE A 72 6.90 46.33 22.73
N ILE A 73 6.13 46.25 21.65
CA ILE A 73 5.13 45.19 21.47
C ILE A 73 5.86 44.04 20.80
N SER A 74 6.42 43.15 21.61
CA SER A 74 6.72 41.79 21.18
C SER A 74 5.39 41.14 20.76
N PRO A 75 5.27 40.61 19.53
CA PRO A 75 4.07 39.87 19.17
C PRO A 75 4.16 38.51 19.85
N LEU A 76 3.53 38.36 21.02
CA LEU A 76 3.35 37.07 21.70
C LEU A 76 2.27 36.23 20.98
N GLY A 77 2.39 36.09 19.66
CA GLY A 77 1.46 35.36 18.79
C GLY A 77 2.15 34.61 17.65
N THR A 78 3.48 34.61 17.60
CA THR A 78 4.28 34.13 16.46
C THR A 78 4.79 32.68 16.49
N PRO A 79 4.52 31.81 17.48
CA PRO A 79 4.70 30.37 17.27
C PRO A 79 3.45 29.73 16.69
N ILE A 80 2.25 30.04 17.20
CA ILE A 80 1.00 29.35 16.81
C ILE A 80 0.53 29.77 15.42
N ARG A 81 0.67 31.07 15.08
CA ARG A 81 0.30 31.56 13.75
C ARG A 81 1.29 31.15 12.66
N ARG A 82 2.56 30.91 13.01
CA ARG A 82 3.55 30.29 12.12
C ARG A 82 3.32 28.78 12.01
N ALA A 83 3.07 28.09 13.13
CA ALA A 83 2.71 26.67 13.16
C ALA A 83 1.47 26.31 12.31
N LEU A 84 0.54 27.25 12.10
CA LEU A 84 -0.61 27.11 11.19
C LEU A 84 -0.32 27.54 9.73
N GLN A 85 0.77 28.27 9.47
CA GLN A 85 1.14 28.80 8.15
C GLN A 85 2.04 27.87 7.33
N LEU A 86 2.76 26.92 7.93
CA LEU A 86 3.71 26.06 7.18
C LEU A 86 3.10 24.80 6.54
N THR A 87 1.80 24.53 6.69
CA THR A 87 1.12 23.47 5.91
C THR A 87 -0.19 24.00 5.34
N LYS A 88 -0.13 24.67 4.19
CA LYS A 88 -1.34 25.05 3.47
C LYS A 88 -1.99 23.78 2.90
N LEU A 89 -2.90 23.18 3.66
CA LEU A 89 -3.72 22.06 3.21
C LEU A 89 -4.88 22.59 2.37
N ASP A 90 -5.17 21.93 1.25
CA ASP A 90 -6.39 22.20 0.48
C ASP A 90 -7.59 21.69 1.30
N PRO A 91 -8.57 22.54 1.65
CA PRO A 91 -9.77 22.09 2.35
C PRO A 91 -10.50 20.94 1.63
N GLN A 92 -10.40 20.86 0.30
CA GLN A 92 -11.02 19.81 -0.50
C GLN A 92 -10.36 18.44 -0.28
N ASP A 93 -9.09 18.41 0.12
CA ASP A 93 -8.36 17.17 0.43
C ASP A 93 -8.92 16.47 1.67
N ALA A 94 -9.57 17.20 2.57
CA ALA A 94 -10.18 16.60 3.75
C ALA A 94 -11.29 15.58 3.43
N TRP A 95 -11.83 15.59 2.20
CA TRP A 95 -12.87 14.65 1.77
C TRP A 95 -12.33 13.46 0.96
N LEU A 96 -11.02 13.43 0.69
CA LEU A 96 -10.44 12.48 -0.23
C LEU A 96 -9.86 11.26 0.50
N PRO A 97 -9.98 10.05 -0.05
CA PRO A 97 -9.71 8.81 0.69
C PRO A 97 -8.29 8.67 1.27
N ILE A 98 -7.28 9.32 0.67
CA ILE A 98 -5.91 9.32 1.18
C ILE A 98 -5.75 10.31 2.35
N THR A 99 -6.41 11.46 2.27
CA THR A 99 -6.17 12.62 3.14
C THR A 99 -7.28 12.88 4.16
N GLU A 100 -8.41 12.16 4.09
CA GLU A 100 -9.53 12.26 5.03
C GLU A 100 -9.15 11.82 6.45
N SER A 101 -8.07 11.05 6.60
CA SER A 101 -7.53 10.64 7.90
C SER A 101 -6.01 10.81 7.93
N ARG A 102 -5.51 11.62 8.88
CA ARG A 102 -4.07 11.91 9.03
C ARG A 102 -3.49 11.42 10.37
N ASN A 103 -3.80 10.17 10.73
CA ASN A 103 -3.39 9.53 11.98
C ASN A 103 -2.30 8.45 11.78
N GLY A 104 -1.66 8.42 10.60
CA GLY A 104 -0.60 7.47 10.28
C GLY A 104 0.66 7.67 11.14
N ASN A 105 1.42 6.60 11.31
CA ASN A 105 2.66 6.59 12.08
C ASN A 105 3.75 5.78 11.36
N GLU A 106 4.95 5.71 11.92
CA GLU A 106 6.10 5.00 11.33
C GLU A 106 5.83 3.50 11.10
N TYR A 107 5.02 2.84 11.94
CA TYR A 107 4.60 1.45 11.74
C TYR A 107 3.67 1.31 10.55
N TYR A 108 2.70 2.21 10.40
CA TYR A 108 1.77 2.18 9.26
C TYR A 108 2.54 2.37 7.96
N ALA A 109 3.50 3.32 7.93
CA ALA A 109 4.40 3.45 6.78
C ALA A 109 5.17 2.17 6.49
N ALA A 110 5.73 1.52 7.50
CA ALA A 110 6.43 0.25 7.32
C ALA A 110 5.50 -0.82 6.73
N PHE A 111 4.30 -1.01 7.27
CA PHE A 111 3.36 -2.03 6.81
C PHE A 111 2.89 -1.76 5.38
N HIS A 112 2.48 -0.52 5.08
CA HIS A 112 2.08 -0.13 3.74
C HIS A 112 3.23 -0.31 2.74
N THR A 113 4.45 0.12 3.09
CA THR A 113 5.63 -0.03 2.24
C THR A 113 5.98 -1.50 2.00
N LEU A 114 5.92 -2.35 3.03
CA LEU A 114 6.16 -3.80 2.91
C LEU A 114 5.11 -4.48 2.04
N CYS A 115 3.84 -4.24 2.33
CA CYS A 115 2.72 -4.84 1.60
C CYS A 115 2.65 -4.34 0.15
N SER A 116 3.04 -3.09 -0.13
CA SER A 116 3.12 -2.59 -1.50
C SER A 116 4.39 -3.03 -2.22
N GLY A 117 5.50 -3.17 -1.50
CA GLY A 117 6.84 -3.41 -2.05
C GLY A 117 7.16 -4.88 -2.31
N ILE A 118 6.80 -5.78 -1.39
CA ILE A 118 6.99 -7.22 -1.58
C ILE A 118 5.79 -7.76 -2.36
N GLY A 119 5.95 -7.88 -3.68
CA GLY A 119 4.95 -8.47 -4.56
C GLY A 119 5.37 -9.84 -5.09
N VAL A 120 4.42 -10.60 -5.64
CA VAL A 120 4.69 -11.87 -6.33
C VAL A 120 5.64 -11.69 -7.52
N GLN A 121 5.77 -10.46 -8.04
CA GLN A 121 6.78 -10.11 -9.04
C GLN A 121 8.21 -10.44 -8.59
N ALA A 122 8.50 -10.31 -7.29
CA ALA A 122 9.79 -10.70 -6.72
C ALA A 122 10.09 -12.19 -6.94
N LEU A 123 9.06 -13.05 -7.07
CA LEU A 123 9.24 -14.48 -7.35
C LEU A 123 9.81 -14.75 -8.74
N VAL A 124 9.78 -13.77 -9.65
CA VAL A 124 10.41 -13.85 -10.98
C VAL A 124 11.85 -13.33 -10.95
N LEU A 125 12.31 -12.70 -9.86
CA LEU A 125 13.64 -12.12 -9.74
C LEU A 125 14.79 -13.09 -10.08
N PRO A 126 14.77 -14.37 -9.65
CA PRO A 126 15.78 -15.35 -10.08
C PRO A 126 15.85 -15.58 -11.60
N VAL A 127 14.78 -15.34 -12.35
CA VAL A 127 14.78 -15.48 -13.82
C VAL A 127 15.75 -14.47 -14.43
N ALA A 128 15.89 -13.26 -13.87
CA ALA A 128 16.86 -12.27 -14.37
C ALA A 128 18.31 -12.78 -14.28
N PHE A 129 18.62 -13.60 -13.26
CA PHE A 129 19.95 -14.17 -13.06
C PHE A 129 20.28 -15.24 -14.11
N THR A 130 19.29 -15.87 -14.75
CA THR A 130 19.53 -16.79 -15.87
C THR A 130 20.11 -16.09 -17.11
N ILE A 131 19.81 -14.79 -17.27
CA ILE A 131 20.32 -13.97 -18.38
C ILE A 131 21.60 -13.24 -17.97
N LEU A 132 21.59 -12.57 -16.81
CA LEU A 132 22.71 -11.75 -16.34
C LEU A 132 23.87 -12.59 -15.76
N GLY A 133 23.58 -13.80 -15.28
CA GLY A 133 24.51 -14.61 -14.51
C GLY A 133 24.68 -14.11 -13.07
N TRP A 134 25.52 -14.80 -12.30
CA TRP A 134 25.75 -14.50 -10.88
C TRP A 134 26.27 -13.08 -10.64
N THR A 135 27.38 -12.73 -11.30
CA THR A 135 28.09 -11.47 -11.06
C THR A 135 27.22 -10.27 -11.43
N TRP A 136 26.74 -10.20 -12.68
CA TRP A 136 25.92 -9.08 -13.12
C TRP A 136 24.53 -9.10 -12.48
N GLY A 137 23.96 -10.26 -12.18
CA GLY A 137 22.71 -10.37 -11.43
C GLY A 137 22.80 -9.70 -10.04
N ILE A 138 23.85 -10.00 -9.26
CA ILE A 138 24.07 -9.42 -7.93
C ILE A 138 24.37 -7.92 -8.02
N ILE A 139 25.23 -7.51 -8.97
CA ILE A 139 25.56 -6.10 -9.19
C ILE A 139 24.30 -5.31 -9.55
N SER A 140 23.55 -5.76 -10.56
CA SER A 140 22.32 -5.09 -11.00
C SER A 140 21.27 -5.03 -9.89
N LEU A 141 21.08 -6.12 -9.13
CA LEU A 141 20.17 -6.13 -7.98
C LEU A 141 20.56 -5.10 -6.92
N THR A 142 21.86 -5.02 -6.61
CA THR A 142 22.37 -4.11 -5.57
C THR A 142 22.35 -2.65 -6.00
N LEU A 143 22.75 -2.35 -7.23
CA LEU A 143 22.65 -1.00 -7.78
C LEU A 143 21.20 -0.53 -7.83
N THR A 144 20.28 -1.41 -8.26
CA THR A 144 18.85 -1.11 -8.27
C THR A 144 18.32 -0.87 -6.86
N PHE A 145 18.70 -1.69 -5.87
CA PHE A 145 18.29 -1.51 -4.48
C PHE A 145 18.77 -0.18 -3.88
N ILE A 146 20.05 0.18 -4.11
CA ILE A 146 20.62 1.45 -3.64
C ILE A 146 19.93 2.64 -4.30
N TRP A 147 19.81 2.59 -5.63
CA TRP A 147 19.07 3.59 -6.40
C TRP A 147 17.65 3.76 -5.89
N GLN A 148 17.02 2.63 -5.53
CA GLN A 148 15.67 2.64 -5.07
C GLN A 148 15.51 3.32 -3.70
N LEU A 149 16.40 2.99 -2.77
CA LEU A 149 16.42 3.61 -1.45
C LEU A 149 16.72 5.12 -1.56
N TYR A 150 17.59 5.52 -2.50
CA TYR A 150 17.91 6.91 -2.76
C TYR A 150 16.69 7.70 -3.28
N THR A 151 16.01 7.20 -4.30
CA THR A 151 14.81 7.86 -4.84
C THR A 151 13.67 7.92 -3.83
N LEU A 152 13.52 6.92 -2.96
CA LEU A 152 12.60 6.97 -1.82
C LEU A 152 12.93 8.09 -0.84
N HIS A 153 14.22 8.25 -0.53
CA HIS A 153 14.67 9.32 0.35
C HIS A 153 14.28 10.69 -0.23
N LEU A 154 14.55 10.90 -1.52
CA LEU A 154 14.18 12.12 -2.22
C LEU A 154 12.67 12.38 -2.16
N LEU A 155 11.83 11.38 -2.48
CA LEU A 155 10.38 11.55 -2.40
C LEU A 155 9.93 11.93 -0.98
N VAL A 156 10.50 11.31 0.05
CA VAL A 156 10.14 11.59 1.44
C VAL A 156 10.51 13.03 1.85
N GLU A 157 11.65 13.53 1.40
CA GLU A 157 12.10 14.91 1.64
C GLU A 157 11.27 15.92 0.84
N LEU A 158 10.94 15.61 -0.42
CA LEU A 158 10.19 16.49 -1.32
C LEU A 158 8.69 16.59 -0.98
N HIS A 159 8.17 15.74 -0.09
CA HIS A 159 6.76 15.77 0.32
C HIS A 159 6.32 17.11 0.95
N GLU A 160 7.25 17.78 1.63
CA GLU A 160 7.03 19.04 2.33
C GLU A 160 8.03 20.08 1.84
N SER A 161 7.59 21.01 1.01
CA SER A 161 8.48 22.07 0.53
C SER A 161 8.83 23.04 1.66
N THR A 162 10.14 23.18 1.91
CA THR A 162 10.69 24.13 2.88
C THR A 162 10.58 25.58 2.42
N GLU A 163 10.52 25.83 1.12
CA GLU A 163 10.42 27.17 0.53
C GLU A 163 8.99 27.70 0.53
N ASN A 164 8.02 26.84 0.16
CA ASN A 164 6.64 27.24 -0.09
C ASN A 164 5.69 26.91 1.09
N GLY A 165 6.10 26.03 2.01
CA GLY A 165 5.22 25.47 3.05
C GLY A 165 4.07 24.63 2.48
N ILE A 166 4.21 24.15 1.24
CA ILE A 166 3.21 23.32 0.55
C ILE A 166 3.52 21.86 0.81
N ARG A 167 2.48 21.09 1.14
CA ARG A 167 2.55 19.64 1.30
C ARG A 167 2.00 18.94 0.05
N TYR A 168 2.86 18.25 -0.68
CA TYR A 168 2.49 17.52 -1.88
C TYR A 168 1.93 16.14 -1.51
N SER A 169 0.62 16.06 -1.26
CA SER A 169 -0.01 14.85 -0.71
C SER A 169 -0.18 13.71 -1.73
N ARG A 170 0.09 13.95 -3.02
CA ARG A 170 0.08 12.92 -4.08
C ARG A 170 1.32 13.04 -4.94
N TYR A 171 1.75 11.91 -5.48
CA TYR A 171 2.82 11.83 -6.47
C TYR A 171 2.60 12.79 -7.63
N LEU A 172 1.41 12.75 -8.24
CA LEU A 172 1.07 13.62 -9.37
C LEU A 172 1.07 15.12 -9.03
N GLN A 173 0.82 15.49 -7.78
CA GLN A 173 0.86 16.88 -7.34
C GLN A 173 2.30 17.40 -7.31
N LEU A 174 3.23 16.58 -6.80
CA LEU A 174 4.66 16.88 -6.85
C LEU A 174 5.14 16.96 -8.31
N CYS A 175 4.68 16.06 -9.18
CA CYS A 175 4.99 16.13 -10.61
C CYS A 175 4.50 17.39 -11.30
N SER A 176 3.26 17.80 -11.03
CA SER A 176 2.73 19.08 -11.53
C SER A 176 3.56 20.27 -11.06
N ALA A 177 4.05 20.25 -9.82
CA ALA A 177 4.87 21.33 -9.28
C ALA A 177 6.26 21.40 -9.92
N THR A 178 6.89 20.25 -10.21
CA THR A 178 8.24 20.21 -10.81
C THR A 178 8.23 20.47 -12.32
N PHE A 179 7.35 19.81 -13.08
CA PHE A 179 7.38 19.87 -14.54
C PHE A 179 6.37 20.88 -15.13
N GLY A 180 5.40 21.33 -14.34
CA GLY A 180 4.25 22.08 -14.80
C GLY A 180 3.07 21.18 -15.23
N ASP A 181 1.87 21.76 -15.23
CA ASP A 181 0.62 20.99 -15.32
C ASP A 181 0.40 20.21 -16.62
N LYS A 182 0.90 20.70 -17.76
CA LYS A 182 0.73 20.05 -19.07
C LYS A 182 1.66 18.83 -19.21
N PRO A 183 2.98 18.95 -19.05
CA PRO A 183 3.87 17.80 -19.15
C PRO A 183 3.66 16.81 -18.00
N ALA A 184 3.35 17.25 -16.77
CA ALA A 184 3.11 16.32 -15.66
C ALA A 184 1.92 15.38 -15.92
N LYS A 185 0.84 15.86 -16.54
CA LYS A 185 -0.31 15.00 -16.88
C LYS A 185 0.03 13.91 -17.89
N LEU A 186 0.90 14.21 -18.86
CA LEU A 186 1.31 13.24 -19.88
C LEU A 186 2.42 12.32 -19.36
N LEU A 187 3.50 12.90 -18.83
CA LEU A 187 4.71 12.19 -18.45
C LEU A 187 4.54 11.45 -17.11
N ALA A 188 3.84 12.00 -16.12
CA ALA A 188 3.65 11.35 -14.83
C ALA A 188 2.25 10.74 -14.67
N GLY A 189 1.21 11.42 -15.16
CA GLY A 189 -0.19 10.99 -15.04
C GLY A 189 -0.47 9.63 -15.68
N PHE A 190 -0.05 9.45 -16.93
CA PHE A 190 -0.28 8.18 -17.65
C PHE A 190 0.49 7.01 -17.02
N PRO A 191 1.81 7.11 -16.75
CA PRO A 191 2.55 6.02 -16.10
C PRO A 191 2.06 5.70 -14.69
N PHE A 192 1.69 6.71 -13.90
CA PHE A 192 1.13 6.50 -12.56
C PHE A 192 -0.17 5.71 -12.60
N LEU A 193 -1.11 6.10 -13.49
CA LEU A 193 -2.40 5.42 -13.64
C LEU A 193 -2.18 3.99 -14.14
N TYR A 194 -1.31 3.84 -15.12
CA TYR A 194 -0.94 2.55 -15.70
C TYR A 194 -0.33 1.61 -14.66
N LEU A 195 0.61 2.10 -13.84
CA LEU A 195 1.26 1.32 -12.80
C LEU A 195 0.26 0.91 -11.72
N SER A 196 -0.57 1.83 -11.26
CA SER A 196 -1.55 1.55 -10.18
C SER A 196 -2.66 0.60 -10.65
N ALA A 197 -3.34 0.91 -11.76
CA ALA A 197 -4.39 0.07 -12.32
C ALA A 197 -3.86 -1.26 -12.86
N GLY A 198 -2.71 -1.23 -13.53
CA GLY A 198 -2.02 -2.39 -14.06
C GLY A 198 -1.58 -3.38 -12.99
N THR A 199 -1.07 -2.85 -11.88
CA THR A 199 -0.75 -3.66 -10.70
C THR A 199 -2.00 -4.38 -10.17
N ASN A 200 -3.14 -3.71 -10.08
CA ASN A 200 -4.38 -4.33 -9.64
C ASN A 200 -4.87 -5.43 -10.59
N VAL A 201 -4.72 -5.24 -11.91
CA VAL A 201 -4.96 -6.30 -12.91
C VAL A 201 -4.03 -7.50 -12.68
N ALA A 202 -2.73 -7.27 -12.48
CA ALA A 202 -1.77 -8.32 -12.21
C ALA A 202 -2.09 -9.08 -10.91
N LEU A 203 -2.51 -8.36 -9.85
CA LEU A 203 -2.93 -8.95 -8.58
C LEU A 203 -4.16 -9.85 -8.72
N ILE A 204 -5.13 -9.49 -9.58
CA ILE A 204 -6.27 -10.37 -9.90
C ILE A 204 -5.80 -11.65 -10.59
N ILE A 205 -4.91 -11.55 -11.58
CA ILE A 205 -4.38 -12.72 -12.30
C ILE A 205 -3.62 -13.64 -11.33
N ILE A 206 -2.74 -13.06 -10.52
CA ILE A 206 -1.90 -13.79 -9.56
C ILE A 206 -2.75 -14.40 -8.47
N GLY A 207 -3.61 -13.61 -7.82
CA GLY A 207 -4.46 -14.04 -6.73
C GLY A 207 -5.47 -15.09 -7.17
N GLY A 208 -6.11 -14.90 -8.33
CA GLY A 208 -7.06 -15.87 -8.87
C GLY A 208 -6.40 -17.16 -9.36
N SER A 209 -5.24 -17.08 -10.04
CA SER A 209 -4.51 -18.29 -10.45
C SER A 209 -3.96 -19.08 -9.25
N THR A 210 -3.48 -18.37 -8.23
CA THR A 210 -3.04 -18.99 -6.97
C THR A 210 -4.22 -19.55 -6.16
N SER A 211 -5.39 -18.90 -6.18
CA SER A 211 -6.61 -19.44 -5.55
C SER A 211 -7.05 -20.76 -6.17
N LYS A 212 -6.99 -20.85 -7.50
CA LYS A 212 -7.21 -22.11 -8.22
C LYS A 212 -6.24 -23.20 -7.78
N MET A 213 -4.96 -22.86 -7.70
CA MET A 213 -3.90 -23.78 -7.28
C MET A 213 -4.08 -24.23 -5.83
N PHE A 214 -4.38 -23.30 -4.92
CA PHE A 214 -4.69 -23.59 -3.52
C PHE A 214 -5.88 -24.54 -3.38
N TYR A 215 -6.95 -24.31 -4.14
CA TYR A 215 -8.09 -25.22 -4.19
C TYR A 215 -7.66 -26.61 -4.67
N GLN A 216 -6.84 -26.71 -5.73
CA GLN A 216 -6.36 -28.01 -6.22
C GLN A 216 -5.50 -28.76 -5.19
N ILE A 217 -4.67 -28.05 -4.42
CA ILE A 217 -3.85 -28.61 -3.34
C ILE A 217 -4.74 -29.17 -2.22
N LEU A 218 -5.77 -28.43 -1.80
CA LEU A 218 -6.65 -28.85 -0.72
C LEU A 218 -7.66 -29.94 -1.14
N CYS A 219 -8.23 -29.80 -2.34
CA CYS A 219 -9.33 -30.65 -2.79
C CYS A 219 -8.87 -31.93 -3.50
N GLY A 220 -7.62 -32.00 -3.98
CA GLY A 220 -7.00 -33.21 -4.52
C GLY A 220 -7.94 -34.11 -5.34
N ALA A 221 -7.95 -35.41 -4.99
CA ALA A 221 -8.88 -36.41 -5.53
C ALA A 221 -10.17 -36.58 -4.68
N THR A 222 -10.31 -35.82 -3.59
CA THR A 222 -11.36 -36.01 -2.57
C THR A 222 -12.61 -35.16 -2.83
N CYS A 223 -12.50 -34.06 -3.59
CA CYS A 223 -13.64 -33.22 -3.94
C CYS A 223 -14.36 -33.69 -5.21
N THR A 224 -15.65 -34.00 -5.10
CA THR A 224 -16.54 -34.39 -6.20
C THR A 224 -17.14 -33.19 -6.96
N ALA A 225 -16.95 -31.97 -6.46
CA ALA A 225 -17.46 -30.75 -7.08
C ALA A 225 -16.69 -30.40 -8.38
N LYS A 226 -17.43 -29.96 -9.40
CA LYS A 226 -16.85 -29.47 -10.66
C LYS A 226 -15.87 -28.32 -10.35
N PRO A 227 -14.58 -28.43 -10.74
CA PRO A 227 -13.62 -27.37 -10.45
C PRO A 227 -13.99 -26.10 -11.22
N LEU A 228 -13.91 -24.95 -10.55
CA LEU A 228 -14.07 -23.65 -11.17
C LEU A 228 -12.99 -23.43 -12.24
N THR A 229 -13.38 -22.79 -13.33
CA THR A 229 -12.49 -22.29 -14.37
C THR A 229 -11.58 -21.18 -13.82
N THR A 230 -10.48 -20.90 -14.52
CA THR A 230 -9.55 -19.83 -14.12
C THR A 230 -10.23 -18.45 -14.08
N VAL A 231 -11.16 -18.19 -15.00
CA VAL A 231 -11.91 -16.92 -15.06
C VAL A 231 -12.86 -16.80 -13.86
N GLU A 232 -13.53 -17.88 -13.46
CA GLU A 232 -14.37 -17.87 -12.26
C GLU A 232 -13.53 -17.62 -10.99
N TRP A 233 -12.32 -18.18 -10.89
CA TRP A 233 -11.41 -17.84 -9.80
C TRP A 233 -10.94 -16.38 -9.81
N PHE A 234 -10.73 -15.78 -10.99
CA PHE A 234 -10.44 -14.35 -11.10
C PHE A 234 -11.62 -13.52 -10.58
N LEU A 235 -12.86 -13.95 -10.87
CA LEU A 235 -14.07 -13.29 -10.40
C LEU A 235 -14.24 -13.41 -8.88
N VAL A 236 -13.99 -14.59 -8.31
CA VAL A 236 -14.02 -14.81 -6.85
C VAL A 236 -13.02 -13.89 -6.16
N PHE A 237 -11.77 -13.87 -6.63
CA PHE A 237 -10.74 -12.98 -6.08
C PHE A 237 -11.13 -11.51 -6.21
N THR A 238 -11.63 -11.09 -7.38
CA THR A 238 -12.07 -9.70 -7.61
C THR A 238 -13.21 -9.32 -6.67
N SER A 239 -14.17 -10.22 -6.44
CA SER A 239 -15.30 -9.96 -5.56
C SER A 239 -14.82 -9.78 -4.12
N ALA A 240 -13.90 -10.61 -3.64
CA ALA A 240 -13.26 -10.42 -2.34
C ALA A 240 -12.48 -9.09 -2.26
N ALA A 241 -11.72 -8.76 -3.32
CA ALA A 241 -10.98 -7.50 -3.39
C ALA A 241 -11.89 -6.27 -3.35
N VAL A 242 -13.01 -6.27 -4.09
CA VAL A 242 -14.01 -5.19 -4.12
C VAL A 242 -14.72 -5.06 -2.78
N LEU A 243 -15.03 -6.18 -2.09
CA LEU A 243 -15.60 -6.15 -0.75
C LEU A 243 -14.64 -5.49 0.24
N LEU A 244 -13.35 -5.86 0.22
CA LEU A 244 -12.33 -5.21 1.05
C LEU A 244 -12.10 -3.74 0.66
N SER A 245 -12.25 -3.39 -0.63
CA SER A 245 -12.15 -2.01 -1.10
C SER A 245 -13.23 -1.10 -0.53
N GLN A 246 -14.31 -1.62 0.06
CA GLN A 246 -15.32 -0.78 0.70
C GLN A 246 -14.82 -0.10 1.99
N LEU A 247 -13.63 -0.45 2.50
CA LEU A 247 -12.98 0.25 3.60
C LEU A 247 -12.66 1.71 3.20
N PRO A 248 -13.06 2.72 3.99
CA PRO A 248 -13.16 4.11 3.52
C PRO A 248 -11.81 4.79 3.25
N ASN A 249 -10.79 4.56 4.08
CA ASN A 249 -9.48 5.24 4.00
C ASN A 249 -8.28 4.31 4.18
N LEU A 250 -7.12 4.84 3.80
CA LEU A 250 -5.81 4.16 3.89
C LEU A 250 -5.46 3.77 5.34
N ASN A 251 -5.81 4.58 6.34
CA ASN A 251 -5.60 4.24 7.76
C ASN A 251 -6.45 3.05 8.21
N SER A 252 -7.68 2.90 7.71
CA SER A 252 -8.52 1.72 7.96
C SER A 252 -7.94 0.47 7.31
N ILE A 253 -7.17 0.65 6.21
CA ILE A 253 -6.46 -0.43 5.51
C ILE A 253 -5.14 -0.78 6.21
N ALA A 254 -4.66 -0.02 7.21
CA ALA A 254 -3.41 -0.32 7.91
C ALA A 254 -3.38 -1.73 8.53
N GLY A 255 -4.51 -2.21 9.08
CA GLY A 255 -4.63 -3.58 9.58
C GLY A 255 -4.55 -4.63 8.47
N VAL A 256 -5.22 -4.40 7.35
CA VAL A 256 -5.15 -5.26 6.15
C VAL A 256 -3.72 -5.27 5.60
N SER A 257 -3.06 -4.11 5.59
CA SER A 257 -1.68 -3.94 5.17
C SER A 257 -0.68 -4.68 6.07
N LEU A 258 -0.89 -4.69 7.39
CA LEU A 258 -0.07 -5.47 8.32
C LEU A 258 -0.18 -6.97 8.01
N ILE A 259 -1.40 -7.49 7.82
CA ILE A 259 -1.62 -8.89 7.45
C ILE A 259 -0.95 -9.17 6.08
N GLY A 260 -1.10 -8.26 5.12
CA GLY A 260 -0.45 -8.32 3.82
C GLY A 260 1.07 -8.36 3.90
N ALA A 261 1.69 -7.55 4.77
CA ALA A 261 3.13 -7.51 5.00
C ALA A 261 3.65 -8.80 5.65
N ILE A 262 2.96 -9.31 6.68
CA ILE A 262 3.31 -10.58 7.33
C ILE A 262 3.23 -11.73 6.34
N THR A 263 2.15 -11.82 5.58
CA THR A 263 1.97 -12.87 4.57
C THR A 263 2.95 -12.71 3.40
N ALA A 264 3.33 -11.48 3.03
CA ALA A 264 4.33 -11.23 2.00
C ALA A 264 5.72 -11.73 2.40
N ILE A 265 6.18 -11.38 3.61
CA ILE A 265 7.41 -11.91 4.18
C ILE A 265 7.32 -13.43 4.33
N GLY A 266 6.16 -13.92 4.78
CA GLY A 266 5.89 -15.34 4.98
C GLY A 266 6.04 -16.15 3.70
N TYR A 267 5.32 -15.81 2.63
CA TYR A 267 5.43 -16.57 1.39
C TYR A 267 6.83 -16.44 0.79
N CYS A 268 7.44 -15.25 0.84
CA CYS A 268 8.76 -15.04 0.28
C CYS A 268 9.78 -15.93 1.00
N THR A 269 9.74 -15.93 2.33
CA THR A 269 10.63 -16.72 3.18
C THR A 269 10.42 -18.21 2.98
N LEU A 270 9.15 -18.67 3.03
CA LEU A 270 8.83 -20.08 2.82
C LEU A 270 9.34 -20.58 1.47
N ILE A 271 9.10 -19.82 0.40
CA ILE A 271 9.46 -20.23 -0.95
C ILE A 271 10.98 -20.38 -1.09
N TRP A 272 11.79 -19.40 -0.67
CA TRP A 272 13.24 -19.54 -0.81
C TRP A 272 13.83 -20.58 0.15
N VAL A 273 13.33 -20.68 1.39
CA VAL A 273 13.82 -21.65 2.37
C VAL A 273 13.57 -23.06 1.86
N VAL A 274 12.36 -23.38 1.40
CA VAL A 274 12.04 -24.72 0.89
C VAL A 274 12.87 -25.02 -0.36
N SER A 275 12.97 -24.08 -1.32
CA SER A 275 13.80 -24.27 -2.51
C SER A 275 15.26 -24.57 -2.19
N VAL A 276 15.83 -23.97 -1.13
CA VAL A 276 17.21 -24.25 -0.71
C VAL A 276 17.30 -25.55 0.09
N ALA A 277 16.35 -25.81 0.99
CA ALA A 277 16.36 -26.96 1.89
C ALA A 277 16.15 -28.30 1.16
N GLU A 278 15.26 -28.34 0.17
CA GLU A 278 15.06 -29.52 -0.69
C GLU A 278 16.25 -29.79 -1.63
N GLY A 279 17.14 -28.81 -1.75
CA GLY A 279 18.37 -28.92 -2.52
C GLY A 279 18.20 -28.58 -4.00
N ARG A 280 19.34 -28.52 -4.70
CA ARG A 280 19.38 -28.15 -6.12
C ARG A 280 18.83 -29.27 -6.99
N LEU A 281 18.28 -28.89 -8.15
CA LEU A 281 17.89 -29.86 -9.17
C LEU A 281 19.10 -30.63 -9.76
N PRO A 282 18.92 -31.91 -10.12
CA PRO A 282 19.92 -32.65 -10.89
C PRO A 282 20.27 -31.92 -12.20
N ALA A 283 21.56 -31.86 -12.53
CA ALA A 283 22.08 -31.22 -13.75
C ALA A 283 21.70 -29.74 -13.96
N VAL A 284 21.52 -28.97 -12.88
CA VAL A 284 21.32 -27.51 -12.98
C VAL A 284 22.50 -26.82 -13.67
N SER A 285 22.19 -25.96 -14.65
CA SER A 285 23.15 -25.13 -15.38
C SER A 285 23.02 -23.67 -14.93
N TYR A 286 24.17 -23.03 -14.69
CA TYR A 286 24.30 -21.60 -14.36
C TYR A 286 24.97 -20.80 -15.46
N LYS A 287 25.15 -21.40 -16.65
CA LYS A 287 25.61 -20.65 -17.82
C LYS A 287 24.54 -19.60 -18.14
N THR A 288 24.98 -18.43 -18.59
CA THR A 288 24.06 -17.41 -19.08
C THR A 288 23.32 -17.94 -20.31
N VAL A 289 22.01 -17.68 -20.37
CA VAL A 289 21.19 -18.02 -21.54
C VAL A 289 21.45 -16.98 -22.61
N HIS A 290 22.02 -17.40 -23.74
CA HIS A 290 22.26 -16.53 -24.88
C HIS A 290 21.19 -16.71 -25.95
N ALA A 291 20.71 -15.59 -26.49
CA ALA A 291 19.83 -15.55 -27.64
C ALA A 291 20.59 -15.83 -28.94
N LYS A 292 19.86 -16.31 -29.95
CA LYS A 292 20.44 -16.71 -31.26
C LYS A 292 20.97 -15.53 -32.08
N THR A 293 20.56 -14.31 -31.77
CA THR A 293 20.89 -13.09 -32.51
C THR A 293 21.31 -12.00 -31.53
N GLN A 294 22.26 -11.14 -31.93
CA GLN A 294 22.75 -10.04 -31.09
C GLN A 294 21.64 -9.08 -30.65
N THR A 295 20.66 -8.78 -31.50
CA THR A 295 19.52 -7.92 -31.15
C THR A 295 18.66 -8.55 -30.05
N ALA A 296 18.30 -9.83 -30.21
CA ALA A 296 17.57 -10.57 -29.18
C ALA A 296 18.34 -10.71 -27.87
N GLU A 297 19.68 -10.73 -27.92
CA GLU A 297 20.51 -10.75 -26.71
C GLU A 297 20.38 -9.45 -25.93
N VAL A 298 20.50 -8.30 -26.61
CA VAL A 298 20.31 -6.98 -26.01
C VAL A 298 18.92 -6.87 -25.38
N PHE A 299 17.87 -7.29 -26.08
CA PHE A 299 16.51 -7.29 -25.52
C PHE A 299 16.35 -8.24 -24.32
N SER A 300 17.06 -9.36 -24.31
CA SER A 300 17.03 -10.30 -23.17
C SER A 300 17.67 -9.68 -21.93
N VAL A 301 18.81 -8.98 -22.09
CA VAL A 301 19.46 -8.24 -21.00
C VAL A 301 18.57 -7.10 -20.51
N LEU A 302 17.97 -6.31 -21.40
CA LEU A 302 17.03 -5.25 -21.03
C LEU A 302 15.81 -5.79 -20.27
N ASN A 303 15.26 -6.92 -20.70
CA ASN A 303 14.17 -7.58 -19.99
C ASN A 303 14.60 -8.07 -18.60
N ALA A 304 15.82 -8.62 -18.47
CA ALA A 304 16.36 -9.03 -17.18
C ALA A 304 16.56 -7.85 -16.22
N LEU A 305 17.10 -6.72 -16.71
CA LEU A 305 17.18 -5.47 -15.94
C LEU A 305 15.78 -4.95 -15.57
N GLY A 306 14.82 -5.05 -16.48
CA GLY A 306 13.42 -4.73 -16.22
C GLY A 306 12.80 -5.61 -15.12
N ILE A 307 13.11 -6.91 -15.08
CA ILE A 307 12.68 -7.80 -13.98
C ILE A 307 13.27 -7.36 -12.65
N VAL A 308 14.56 -7.00 -12.61
CA VAL A 308 15.22 -6.51 -11.39
C VAL A 308 14.58 -5.22 -10.91
N ALA A 309 14.38 -4.25 -11.80
CA ALA A 309 13.68 -3.00 -11.49
C ALA A 309 12.24 -3.25 -11.01
N PHE A 310 11.53 -4.19 -11.62
CA PHE A 310 10.14 -4.49 -11.29
C PHE A 310 9.94 -5.24 -9.97
N ALA A 311 10.95 -5.95 -9.47
CA ALA A 311 10.94 -6.45 -8.09
C ALA A 311 10.86 -5.29 -7.08
N PHE A 312 11.47 -4.16 -7.45
CA PHE A 312 11.47 -2.80 -6.91
C PHE A 312 10.17 -1.99 -6.94
N ARG A 313 8.99 -2.51 -6.56
CA ARG A 313 7.72 -1.73 -6.65
C ARG A 313 7.39 -0.93 -5.39
N GLY A 314 6.45 0.02 -5.52
CA GLY A 314 5.84 0.74 -4.39
C GLY A 314 6.18 2.24 -4.31
N HIS A 315 7.11 2.71 -5.13
CA HIS A 315 7.61 4.09 -5.15
C HIS A 315 6.53 5.13 -5.39
N ASN A 316 5.60 4.81 -6.29
CA ASN A 316 4.48 5.65 -6.66
C ASN A 316 3.41 5.82 -5.55
N LEU A 317 3.57 5.17 -4.40
CA LEU A 317 2.63 5.24 -3.28
C LEU A 317 3.21 5.98 -2.06
N ILE A 318 4.48 6.37 -2.12
CA ILE A 318 5.23 6.83 -0.94
C ILE A 318 4.74 8.18 -0.46
N LEU A 319 4.42 9.10 -1.39
CA LEU A 319 3.83 10.39 -1.01
C LEU A 319 2.41 10.20 -0.46
N GLU A 320 1.63 9.30 -1.03
CA GLU A 320 0.28 8.97 -0.58
C GLU A 320 0.28 8.36 0.82
N ILE A 321 1.22 7.45 1.11
CA ILE A 321 1.43 6.88 2.45
C ILE A 321 1.87 7.99 3.41
N GLN A 322 2.85 8.81 3.04
CA GLN A 322 3.32 9.91 3.88
C GLN A 322 2.25 10.97 4.12
N ALA A 323 1.32 11.17 3.18
CA ALA A 323 0.18 12.08 3.35
C ALA A 323 -0.73 11.68 4.51
N THR A 324 -0.81 10.40 4.86
CA THR A 324 -1.60 9.93 6.00
C THR A 324 -0.98 10.28 7.36
N MET A 325 0.27 10.74 7.41
CA MET A 325 0.91 11.10 8.68
C MET A 325 0.54 12.52 9.12
N PRO A 326 0.41 12.77 10.43
CA PRO A 326 0.36 14.11 10.94
C PRO A 326 1.69 14.81 10.66
N SER A 327 1.63 16.12 10.41
CA SER A 327 2.83 16.93 10.20
C SER A 327 2.66 18.29 10.87
N SER A 328 3.75 18.82 11.42
CA SER A 328 3.84 20.15 12.01
C SER A 328 5.26 20.69 11.81
N GLU A 329 5.45 22.01 11.92
CA GLU A 329 6.79 22.63 11.79
C GLU A 329 7.85 21.98 12.68
N LYS A 330 7.45 21.61 13.90
CA LYS A 330 8.35 21.00 14.89
C LYS A 330 8.54 19.49 14.68
N HIS A 331 7.57 18.84 14.05
CA HIS A 331 7.56 17.38 13.83
C HIS A 331 7.14 17.11 12.39
N PRO A 332 8.08 17.21 11.42
CA PRO A 332 7.76 17.00 10.01
C PRO A 332 7.51 15.53 9.72
N SER A 333 6.62 15.22 8.77
CA SER A 333 6.23 13.83 8.46
C SER A 333 7.39 12.99 7.91
N ARG A 334 8.43 13.63 7.34
CA ARG A 334 9.61 12.96 6.79
C ARG A 334 10.34 12.06 7.79
N VAL A 335 10.35 12.42 9.08
CA VAL A 335 11.09 11.68 10.11
C VAL A 335 10.45 10.31 10.40
N PRO A 336 9.18 10.22 10.83
CA PRO A 336 8.51 8.93 11.02
C PRO A 336 8.37 8.15 9.71
N MET A 337 8.14 8.83 8.58
CA MET A 337 8.07 8.19 7.26
C MET A 337 9.39 7.49 6.92
N TRP A 338 10.52 8.18 7.02
CA TRP A 338 11.83 7.62 6.69
C TRP A 338 12.25 6.48 7.64
N ARG A 339 11.86 6.53 8.91
CA ARG A 339 12.06 5.40 9.84
C ARG A 339 11.29 4.16 9.38
N GLY A 340 10.02 4.33 9.01
CA GLY A 340 9.19 3.25 8.47
C GLY A 340 9.76 2.66 7.18
N VAL A 341 10.19 3.52 6.25
CA VAL A 341 10.81 3.09 4.97
C VAL A 341 12.10 2.32 5.21
N LYS A 342 13.01 2.80 6.08
CA LYS A 342 14.25 2.08 6.39
C LYS A 342 13.99 0.69 6.97
N PHE A 343 13.04 0.58 7.90
CA PHE A 343 12.67 -0.72 8.47
C PHE A 343 12.06 -1.65 7.42
N ALA A 344 11.15 -1.13 6.59
CA ALA A 344 10.56 -1.90 5.50
C ALA A 344 11.62 -2.40 4.52
N TYR A 345 12.54 -1.52 4.07
CA TYR A 345 13.56 -1.88 3.09
C TYR A 345 14.62 -2.83 3.64
N LEU A 346 14.90 -2.81 4.94
CA LEU A 346 15.70 -3.84 5.60
C LEU A 346 15.06 -5.22 5.42
N LEU A 347 13.76 -5.34 5.71
CA LEU A 347 13.02 -6.60 5.56
C LEU A 347 12.83 -7.02 4.10
N VAL A 348 12.61 -6.06 3.19
CA VAL A 348 12.60 -6.30 1.74
C VAL A 348 13.94 -6.90 1.30
N ALA A 349 15.08 -6.35 1.74
CA ALA A 349 16.39 -6.91 1.42
C ALA A 349 16.55 -8.35 1.95
N MET A 350 16.15 -8.59 3.20
CA MET A 350 16.16 -9.92 3.82
C MET A 350 15.25 -10.94 3.13
N CYS A 351 14.26 -10.48 2.36
CA CYS A 351 13.39 -11.33 1.56
C CYS A 351 13.93 -11.55 0.14
N LEU A 352 14.25 -10.46 -0.57
CA LEU A 352 14.52 -10.48 -2.00
C LEU A 352 15.92 -11.01 -2.33
N TYR A 353 16.94 -10.72 -1.52
CA TYR A 353 18.30 -11.23 -1.78
C TYR A 353 18.39 -12.75 -1.63
N PRO A 354 17.92 -13.35 -0.51
CA PRO A 354 17.88 -14.81 -0.40
C PRO A 354 16.98 -15.45 -1.46
N LEU A 355 15.87 -14.83 -1.81
CA LEU A 355 15.00 -15.31 -2.88
C LEU A 355 15.73 -15.34 -4.24
N ALA A 356 16.43 -14.26 -4.61
CA ALA A 356 17.20 -14.17 -5.85
C ALA A 356 18.33 -15.19 -5.90
N ILE A 357 19.17 -15.21 -4.86
CA ILE A 357 20.38 -16.04 -4.77
C ILE A 357 20.01 -17.50 -4.58
N GLY A 358 19.18 -17.81 -3.59
CA GLY A 358 18.74 -19.17 -3.27
C GLY A 358 17.87 -19.77 -4.38
N GLY A 359 17.00 -18.96 -4.98
CA GLY A 359 16.19 -19.39 -6.12
C GLY A 359 17.02 -19.70 -7.37
N TYR A 360 17.98 -18.83 -7.70
CA TYR A 360 18.88 -19.09 -8.82
C TYR A 360 19.79 -20.29 -8.54
N TRP A 361 20.27 -20.46 -7.30
CA TRP A 361 21.04 -21.64 -6.86
C TRP A 361 20.23 -22.95 -6.93
N ALA A 362 18.95 -22.95 -6.55
CA ALA A 362 18.16 -24.17 -6.56
C ALA A 362 17.82 -24.65 -7.98
N TYR A 363 17.46 -23.72 -8.87
CA TYR A 363 16.83 -24.03 -10.16
C TYR A 363 17.65 -23.64 -11.40
N GLY A 364 18.54 -22.66 -11.31
CA GLY A 364 19.34 -22.17 -12.45
C GLY A 364 18.49 -21.85 -13.69
N GLN A 365 18.91 -22.34 -14.86
CA GLN A 365 18.16 -22.17 -16.12
C GLN A 365 16.78 -22.87 -16.16
N GLN A 366 16.45 -23.72 -15.19
CA GLN A 366 15.19 -24.46 -15.16
C GLN A 366 14.03 -23.66 -14.53
N ILE A 367 14.26 -22.42 -14.08
CA ILE A 367 13.19 -21.60 -13.52
C ILE A 367 12.14 -21.32 -14.60
N PRO A 368 10.85 -21.67 -14.37
CA PRO A 368 9.80 -21.37 -15.32
C PRO A 368 9.65 -19.85 -15.52
N PRO A 369 9.66 -19.35 -16.76
CA PRO A 369 9.50 -17.91 -17.02
C PRO A 369 8.09 -17.41 -16.66
N ASN A 370 7.10 -18.31 -16.64
CA ASN A 370 5.74 -18.04 -16.21
C ASN A 370 5.57 -18.47 -14.75
N GLY A 371 5.37 -17.52 -13.85
CA GLY A 371 5.12 -17.78 -12.42
C GLY A 371 6.35 -17.93 -11.53
N GLY A 372 7.56 -17.95 -12.11
CA GLY A 372 8.83 -17.85 -11.38
C GLY A 372 9.00 -18.93 -10.30
N MET A 373 9.55 -18.53 -9.15
CA MET A 373 9.83 -19.38 -8.00
C MET A 373 8.63 -20.16 -7.47
N LEU A 374 7.43 -19.57 -7.45
CA LEU A 374 6.24 -20.26 -6.94
C LEU A 374 5.88 -21.46 -7.82
N THR A 375 5.96 -21.27 -9.13
CA THR A 375 5.72 -22.36 -10.10
C THR A 375 6.87 -23.37 -10.08
N ALA A 376 8.13 -22.92 -9.96
CA ALA A 376 9.28 -23.80 -9.81
C ALA A 376 9.12 -24.73 -8.60
N LEU A 377 8.78 -24.15 -7.45
CA LEU A 377 8.57 -24.91 -6.20
C LEU A 377 7.49 -25.98 -6.38
N TYR A 378 6.36 -25.64 -7.00
CA TYR A 378 5.27 -26.58 -7.20
C TYR A 378 5.58 -27.66 -8.24
N VAL A 379 6.23 -27.31 -9.34
CA VAL A 379 6.55 -28.27 -10.42
C VAL A 379 7.65 -29.23 -9.97
N TYR A 380 8.67 -28.73 -9.29
CA TYR A 380 9.85 -29.52 -8.97
C TYR A 380 9.82 -30.16 -7.59
N HIS A 381 9.27 -29.49 -6.58
CA HIS A 381 9.18 -30.01 -5.21
C HIS A 381 7.75 -30.25 -4.74
N GLY A 382 6.75 -30.15 -5.64
CA GLY A 382 5.35 -30.39 -5.28
C GLY A 382 5.07 -31.80 -4.77
N ARG A 383 5.95 -32.77 -5.07
CA ARG A 383 5.87 -34.16 -4.59
C ARG A 383 6.69 -34.42 -3.33
N ASP A 384 7.82 -33.73 -3.19
CA ASP A 384 8.76 -33.94 -2.09
C ASP A 384 8.39 -33.09 -0.86
N THR A 385 7.72 -31.96 -1.08
CA THR A 385 7.23 -31.07 -0.03
C THR A 385 5.79 -31.39 0.38
N SER A 386 5.48 -31.25 1.68
CA SER A 386 4.13 -31.44 2.22
C SER A 386 3.11 -30.49 1.56
N GLN A 387 1.92 -31.04 1.23
CA GLN A 387 0.79 -30.28 0.70
C GLN A 387 0.37 -29.12 1.63
N PHE A 388 0.61 -29.25 2.94
CA PHE A 388 0.36 -28.17 3.90
C PHE A 388 1.25 -26.94 3.62
N ILE A 389 2.54 -27.13 3.34
CA ILE A 389 3.48 -26.04 3.08
C ILE A 389 3.15 -25.34 1.76
N LEU A 390 2.84 -26.11 0.72
CA LEU A 390 2.42 -25.58 -0.58
C LEU A 390 1.08 -24.82 -0.47
N GLY A 391 0.14 -25.37 0.29
CA GLY A 391 -1.14 -24.73 0.60
C GLY A 391 -0.95 -23.43 1.38
N LEU A 392 -0.09 -23.43 2.40
CA LEU A 392 0.21 -22.26 3.22
C LEU A 392 0.88 -21.14 2.40
N ALA A 393 1.88 -21.49 1.58
CA ALA A 393 2.53 -20.53 0.68
C ALA A 393 1.52 -19.92 -0.31
N SER A 394 0.64 -20.75 -0.89
CA SER A 394 -0.42 -20.28 -1.79
C SER A 394 -1.42 -19.36 -1.08
N LEU A 395 -1.84 -19.71 0.14
CA LEU A 395 -2.73 -18.89 0.97
C LEU A 395 -2.11 -17.54 1.30
N PHE A 396 -0.82 -17.53 1.68
CA PHE A 396 -0.10 -16.29 1.95
C PHE A 396 0.01 -15.40 0.72
N VAL A 397 0.26 -15.97 -0.46
CA VAL A 397 0.24 -15.22 -1.73
C VAL A 397 -1.14 -14.62 -1.99
N ILE A 398 -2.23 -15.36 -1.77
CA ILE A 398 -3.60 -14.87 -1.99
C ILE A 398 -3.91 -13.69 -1.06
N ILE A 399 -3.60 -13.83 0.24
CA ILE A 399 -3.87 -12.79 1.24
C ILE A 399 -3.02 -11.55 0.98
N SER A 400 -1.73 -11.73 0.68
CA SER A 400 -0.84 -10.63 0.31
C SER A 400 -1.37 -9.90 -0.93
N ALA A 401 -1.78 -10.64 -1.97
CA ALA A 401 -2.32 -10.05 -3.18
C ALA A 401 -3.63 -9.25 -2.94
N LEU A 402 -4.55 -9.80 -2.13
CA LEU A 402 -5.79 -9.10 -1.73
C LEU A 402 -5.47 -7.80 -0.98
N SER A 403 -4.46 -7.82 -0.12
CA SER A 403 -4.05 -6.68 0.69
C SER A 403 -3.37 -5.60 -0.16
N SER A 404 -2.42 -5.99 -1.02
CA SER A 404 -1.76 -5.06 -1.95
C SER A 404 -2.76 -4.42 -2.91
N PHE A 405 -3.82 -5.11 -3.30
CA PHE A 405 -4.86 -4.54 -4.18
C PHE A 405 -5.49 -3.30 -3.55
N GLN A 406 -5.72 -3.32 -2.24
CA GLN A 406 -6.32 -2.18 -1.53
C GLN A 406 -5.39 -0.96 -1.55
N ILE A 407 -4.09 -1.18 -1.35
CA ILE A 407 -3.10 -0.10 -1.34
C ILE A 407 -2.94 0.53 -2.73
N TYR A 408 -2.86 -0.30 -3.79
CA TYR A 408 -2.72 0.19 -5.17
C TYR A 408 -4.03 0.73 -5.76
N GLY A 409 -5.19 0.32 -5.24
CA GLY A 409 -6.49 0.90 -5.60
C GLY A 409 -6.69 2.30 -5.02
N MET A 410 -6.10 2.58 -3.85
CA MET A 410 -6.31 3.83 -3.12
C MET A 410 -6.09 5.11 -3.95
N PRO A 411 -4.99 5.25 -4.71
CA PRO A 411 -4.77 6.46 -5.50
C PRO A 411 -5.73 6.58 -6.69
N ILE A 412 -6.22 5.47 -7.23
CA ILE A 412 -7.24 5.51 -8.27
C ILE A 412 -8.56 6.01 -7.71
N PHE A 413 -8.94 5.50 -6.53
CA PHE A 413 -10.14 5.97 -5.83
C PHE A 413 -10.03 7.45 -5.48
N ASP A 414 -8.86 7.91 -5.01
CA ASP A 414 -8.58 9.32 -4.74
C ASP A 414 -8.77 10.19 -5.99
N VAL A 415 -8.22 9.78 -7.13
CA VAL A 415 -8.39 10.48 -8.41
C VAL A 415 -9.86 10.52 -8.83
N MET A 416 -10.58 9.40 -8.81
CA MET A 416 -11.99 9.34 -9.20
C MET A 416 -12.87 10.24 -8.31
N GLU A 417 -12.65 10.19 -7.00
CA GLU A 417 -13.37 11.03 -6.04
C GLU A 417 -13.00 12.51 -6.18
N SER A 418 -11.72 12.83 -6.45
CA SER A 418 -11.26 14.22 -6.67
C SER A 418 -11.93 14.88 -7.87
N ILE A 419 -12.19 14.12 -8.94
CA ILE A 419 -12.92 14.61 -10.12
C ILE A 419 -14.34 15.00 -9.73
N TYR A 420 -15.01 14.19 -8.90
CA TYR A 420 -16.34 14.47 -8.40
C TYR A 420 -16.36 15.69 -7.48
N THR A 421 -15.52 15.68 -6.43
CA THR A 421 -15.48 16.75 -5.42
C THR A 421 -15.15 18.10 -6.06
N ARG A 422 -14.28 18.14 -7.08
CA ARG A 422 -13.92 19.37 -7.79
C ARG A 422 -15.07 19.91 -8.63
N ARG A 423 -15.84 19.03 -9.27
CA ARG A 423 -16.98 19.42 -10.11
C ARG A 423 -18.20 19.83 -9.29
N LYS A 424 -18.48 19.10 -8.20
CA LYS A 424 -19.68 19.28 -7.39
C LYS A 424 -19.45 20.12 -6.14
N LYS A 425 -18.19 20.44 -5.79
CA LYS A 425 -17.79 21.20 -4.60
C LYS A 425 -18.37 20.65 -3.29
N GLN A 426 -18.54 19.33 -3.22
CA GLN A 426 -19.10 18.61 -2.08
C GLN A 426 -18.42 17.25 -1.93
N ALA A 427 -18.49 16.67 -0.72
CA ALA A 427 -17.98 15.34 -0.45
C ALA A 427 -18.69 14.27 -1.30
N CYS A 428 -17.95 13.23 -1.69
CA CYS A 428 -18.50 12.11 -2.45
C CYS A 428 -19.46 11.28 -1.56
N PRO A 429 -20.73 11.09 -1.95
CA PRO A 429 -21.65 10.29 -1.14
C PRO A 429 -21.23 8.81 -1.14
N TRP A 430 -21.53 8.10 -0.05
CA TRP A 430 -21.05 6.74 0.19
C TRP A 430 -21.41 5.74 -0.94
N TRP A 431 -22.62 5.84 -1.51
CA TRP A 431 -23.07 4.96 -2.59
C TRP A 431 -22.27 5.18 -3.89
N LEU A 432 -21.86 6.42 -4.14
CA LEU A 432 -21.05 6.76 -5.30
C LEU A 432 -19.60 6.30 -5.12
N ARG A 433 -19.05 6.43 -3.89
CA ARG A 433 -17.76 5.82 -3.53
C ARG A 433 -17.78 4.31 -3.77
N SER A 434 -18.81 3.63 -3.30
CA SER A 434 -18.99 2.18 -3.51
C SER A 434 -19.06 1.82 -5.00
N THR A 435 -19.83 2.60 -5.77
CA THR A 435 -19.95 2.44 -7.23
C THR A 435 -18.59 2.61 -7.94
N PHE A 436 -17.82 3.64 -7.62
CA PHE A 436 -16.49 3.85 -8.21
C PHE A 436 -15.55 2.69 -7.93
N ARG A 437 -15.54 2.18 -6.69
CA ARG A 437 -14.67 1.07 -6.28
C ARG A 437 -15.05 -0.24 -6.95
N ALA A 438 -16.36 -0.53 -7.05
CA ALA A 438 -16.87 -1.69 -7.76
C ALA A 438 -16.58 -1.61 -9.27
N MET A 439 -16.86 -0.46 -9.90
CA MET A 439 -16.58 -0.24 -11.32
C MET A 439 -15.10 -0.42 -11.64
N PHE A 440 -14.21 0.15 -10.82
CA PHE A 440 -12.78 -0.02 -10.98
C PHE A 440 -12.35 -1.48 -10.84
N GLY A 441 -12.78 -2.16 -9.76
CA GLY A 441 -12.39 -3.55 -9.50
C GLY A 441 -12.85 -4.51 -10.60
N TYR A 442 -14.12 -4.41 -11.03
CA TYR A 442 -14.62 -5.21 -12.14
C TYR A 442 -14.04 -4.79 -13.50
N GLY A 443 -13.70 -3.52 -13.68
CA GLY A 443 -12.92 -3.05 -14.84
C GLY A 443 -11.55 -3.72 -14.93
N CYS A 444 -10.83 -3.82 -13.80
CA CYS A 444 -9.58 -4.56 -13.70
C CYS A 444 -9.79 -6.06 -13.99
N PHE A 445 -10.90 -6.65 -13.55
CA PHE A 445 -11.25 -8.04 -13.87
C PHE A 445 -11.42 -8.26 -15.38
N PHE A 446 -12.16 -7.41 -16.09
CA PHE A 446 -12.29 -7.52 -17.54
C PHE A 446 -10.94 -7.39 -18.25
N ALA A 447 -10.07 -6.48 -17.80
CA ALA A 447 -8.71 -6.37 -18.32
C ALA A 447 -7.86 -7.63 -18.04
N ALA A 448 -8.01 -8.25 -16.86
CA ALA A 448 -7.34 -9.50 -16.50
C ALA A 448 -7.79 -10.66 -17.39
N VAL A 449 -9.09 -10.78 -17.66
CA VAL A 449 -9.67 -11.81 -18.54
C VAL A 449 -9.32 -11.56 -20.01
N GLY A 450 -9.19 -10.30 -20.42
CA GLY A 450 -8.74 -9.93 -21.77
C GLY A 450 -7.25 -10.16 -22.01
N HIS A 451 -6.44 -10.33 -20.96
CA HIS A 451 -4.98 -10.48 -21.08
C HIS A 451 -4.53 -11.70 -21.91
N PRO A 452 -5.11 -12.92 -21.78
CA PRO A 452 -4.84 -14.04 -22.68
C PRO A 452 -5.04 -13.70 -24.18
N ILE A 453 -6.01 -12.83 -24.51
CA ILE A 453 -6.33 -12.41 -25.88
C ILE A 453 -5.34 -11.33 -26.36
N LEU A 454 -4.89 -10.46 -25.45
CA LEU A 454 -3.83 -9.47 -25.68
C LEU A 454 -2.41 -10.06 -25.66
N GLY A 455 -2.24 -11.27 -25.11
CA GLY A 455 -0.94 -11.91 -24.87
C GLY A 455 -0.16 -12.37 -26.12
N LYS A 456 -0.75 -12.26 -27.31
CA LYS A 456 -0.02 -12.34 -28.60
C LYS A 456 0.54 -10.99 -29.07
N LEU A 457 0.08 -9.88 -28.51
CA LEU A 457 0.52 -8.50 -28.82
C LEU A 457 1.23 -7.79 -27.64
N SER A 458 1.02 -8.20 -26.39
CA SER A 458 1.36 -7.38 -25.20
C SER A 458 2.37 -7.98 -24.22
N ARG A 459 3.06 -9.07 -24.57
CA ARG A 459 4.03 -9.72 -23.66
C ARG A 459 5.33 -8.92 -23.49
N SER A 460 5.66 -8.06 -24.46
CA SER A 460 6.71 -7.05 -24.33
C SER A 460 6.15 -5.74 -23.74
N SER A 461 5.02 -5.26 -24.25
CA SER A 461 4.47 -3.92 -23.93
C SER A 461 4.23 -3.64 -22.43
N TRP A 462 3.83 -4.63 -21.61
CA TRP A 462 3.67 -4.42 -20.17
C TRP A 462 4.97 -4.44 -19.38
N ARG A 463 6.01 -5.15 -19.86
CA ARG A 463 7.35 -5.11 -19.26
C ARG A 463 8.11 -3.85 -19.71
N ASP A 464 7.91 -3.46 -20.96
CA ASP A 464 8.54 -2.31 -21.61
C ASP A 464 8.00 -0.97 -21.06
N CYS A 465 6.71 -0.84 -20.77
CA CYS A 465 6.14 0.37 -20.16
C CYS A 465 6.45 0.52 -18.66
N ILE A 466 6.82 -0.56 -17.95
CA ILE A 466 7.21 -0.50 -16.53
C ILE A 466 8.69 -0.10 -16.39
N ALA A 467 9.54 -0.42 -17.37
CA ALA A 467 10.88 0.19 -17.47
C ALA A 467 10.81 1.73 -17.64
N CYS A 468 9.70 2.27 -18.16
CA CYS A 468 9.47 3.73 -18.17
C CYS A 468 9.23 4.32 -16.77
N ASP A 469 8.78 3.54 -15.77
CA ASP A 469 8.62 3.99 -14.37
C ASP A 469 9.99 4.26 -13.69
N PHE A 470 10.97 3.39 -13.99
CA PHE A 470 12.37 3.60 -13.60
C PHE A 470 12.98 4.82 -14.32
N SER A 471 12.52 5.08 -15.55
CA SER A 471 12.95 6.23 -16.36
C SER A 471 12.37 7.55 -15.84
N LEU A 472 11.13 7.57 -15.34
CA LEU A 472 10.54 8.75 -14.70
C LEU A 472 11.22 9.09 -13.37
N SER A 473 11.56 8.07 -12.58
CA SER A 473 12.39 8.25 -11.39
C SER A 473 13.80 8.76 -11.75
N MET A 474 14.37 8.35 -12.89
CA MET A 474 15.64 8.90 -13.44
C MET A 474 15.53 10.36 -13.88
N PHE A 475 14.42 10.80 -14.48
CA PHE A 475 14.26 12.18 -14.91
C PHE A 475 14.25 13.18 -13.74
N TYR A 476 13.83 12.74 -12.54
CA TYR A 476 13.90 13.56 -11.33
C TYR A 476 15.33 13.74 -10.80
N VAL A 477 16.13 12.68 -10.81
CA VAL A 477 17.53 12.72 -10.31
C VAL A 477 18.44 13.50 -11.27
N ALA A 478 18.09 13.62 -12.54
CA ALA A 478 18.91 14.32 -13.53
C ALA A 478 18.75 15.86 -13.53
N GLN A 479 17.85 16.40 -12.71
CA GLN A 479 17.50 17.82 -12.71
C GLN A 479 17.90 18.57 -11.42
N ASP A 480 18.35 17.84 -10.40
CA ASP A 480 19.12 18.32 -9.24
C ASP A 480 20.60 17.95 -9.43
#